data_AF-A0A953RSS2-F1
#
_entry.id   AF-A0A953RSS2-F1
#
_cell.length_a   1.000
_cell.length_b   1.000
_cell.length_c   1.000
_cell.angle_alpha   90.00
_cell.angle_beta   90.00
_cell.angle_gamma   90.00
#
_symmetry.space_group_name_H-M   'P 1'
#
loop_
_entity.id
_entity.type
_entity.pdbx_description
1 polymer ?
#
loop_
_entity_poly.entity_id
_entity_poly.type
_entity_poly.pdbx_seq_one_letter_code
_entity_poly.pdbx_strand_id
1 'polypeptide(L)'
;MGMPLNRNQRDAPHPSDELLEDYALCRLPEALAAPIEEHLLICHCCQDAVAATDEFAAALKCAPRRSASRWSVLRKLPRLSAGSMTLAPAFVLSLGAFLSVWNHAAHEPSAPFAVNLTSMRGLSPLASAPAGKPLRLSIGLPDLVSTGEYRVEMVDAAGSPVWKGAASDIDGELVATISQPLGKGVYWIRLYGQHAELLREFGLSAK
;
A
#
# COMPACT_ATOMS: atom_id res chain seq x y z
N MET A 1 -54.78 -35.64 -3.90
CA MET A 1 -53.64 -35.74 -2.96
C MET A 1 -52.37 -35.78 -3.77
N GLY A 2 -51.61 -34.70 -3.76
CA GLY A 2 -50.30 -34.62 -4.41
C GLY A 2 -49.48 -33.60 -3.63
N MET A 3 -48.66 -34.08 -2.70
CA MET A 3 -47.64 -33.26 -2.05
C MET A 3 -46.57 -32.96 -3.10
N PRO A 4 -46.23 -31.69 -3.40
CA PRO A 4 -45.06 -31.41 -4.21
C PRO A 4 -43.83 -31.79 -3.39
N LEU A 5 -43.07 -32.75 -3.92
CA LEU A 5 -41.83 -33.24 -3.35
C LEU A 5 -40.87 -32.06 -3.14
N ASN A 6 -40.42 -31.89 -1.91
CA ASN A 6 -39.32 -31.00 -1.57
C ASN A 6 -38.06 -31.48 -2.30
N ARG A 7 -37.68 -30.77 -3.37
CA ARG A 7 -36.48 -30.99 -4.18
C ARG A 7 -35.23 -30.51 -3.42
N ASN A 8 -35.01 -31.04 -2.22
CA ASN A 8 -33.81 -30.75 -1.41
C ASN A 8 -33.29 -32.02 -0.72
N GLN A 9 -33.66 -33.20 -1.23
CA GLN A 9 -33.41 -34.47 -0.55
C GLN A 9 -32.69 -35.49 -1.44
N ARG A 10 -31.73 -35.06 -2.29
CA ARG A 10 -30.75 -35.93 -2.96
C ARG A 10 -29.38 -35.29 -3.26
N ASP A 11 -29.12 -34.07 -2.85
CA ASP A 11 -27.91 -33.37 -3.25
C ASP A 11 -26.88 -33.42 -2.12
N ALA A 12 -25.65 -33.84 -2.45
CA ALA A 12 -24.51 -33.69 -1.56
C ALA A 12 -24.41 -32.21 -1.14
N PRO A 13 -24.00 -31.93 0.12
CA PRO A 13 -23.86 -30.55 0.57
C PRO A 13 -22.90 -29.80 -0.36
N HIS A 14 -23.25 -28.56 -0.71
CA HIS A 14 -22.37 -27.71 -1.51
C HIS A 14 -21.00 -27.59 -0.82
N PRO A 15 -19.89 -27.62 -1.59
CA PRO A 15 -18.58 -27.27 -1.07
C PRO A 15 -18.61 -25.88 -0.42
N SER A 16 -17.79 -25.66 0.60
CA SER A 16 -17.69 -24.34 1.23
C SER A 16 -17.17 -23.30 0.25
N ASP A 17 -17.54 -22.04 0.47
CA ASP A 17 -17.06 -20.92 -0.34
C ASP A 17 -15.53 -20.85 -0.37
N GLU A 18 -14.86 -21.13 0.74
CA GLU A 18 -13.39 -21.20 0.84
C GLU A 18 -12.80 -22.26 -0.11
N LEU A 19 -13.43 -23.44 -0.21
CA LEU A 19 -12.98 -24.51 -1.10
C LEU A 19 -13.23 -24.16 -2.57
N LEU A 20 -14.35 -23.48 -2.88
CA LEU A 20 -14.63 -23.02 -4.25
C LEU A 20 -13.68 -21.90 -4.69
N GLU A 21 -13.29 -21.01 -3.77
CA GLU A 21 -12.28 -19.97 -4.01
C GLU A 21 -10.90 -20.60 -4.27
N ASP A 22 -10.47 -21.52 -3.40
CA ASP A 22 -9.19 -22.22 -3.59
C ASP A 22 -9.18 -23.07 -4.88
N TYR A 23 -10.32 -23.63 -5.28
CA TYR A 23 -10.49 -24.28 -6.59
C TYR A 23 -10.31 -23.28 -7.74
N ALA A 24 -11.06 -22.16 -7.74
CA ALA A 24 -11.01 -21.14 -8.78
C ALA A 24 -9.61 -20.52 -8.94
N LEU A 25 -8.91 -20.32 -7.82
CA LEU A 25 -7.54 -19.80 -7.80
C LEU A 25 -6.47 -20.86 -8.09
N CYS A 26 -6.86 -22.09 -8.43
CA CYS A 26 -5.98 -23.24 -8.70
C CYS A 26 -5.00 -23.54 -7.55
N ARG A 27 -5.45 -23.41 -6.29
CA ARG A 27 -4.67 -23.64 -5.06
C ARG A 27 -4.93 -25.01 -4.42
N LEU A 28 -5.95 -25.73 -4.86
CA LEU A 28 -6.26 -27.06 -4.35
C LEU A 28 -5.35 -28.14 -4.96
N PRO A 29 -4.94 -29.15 -4.16
CA PRO A 29 -4.32 -30.35 -4.70
C PRO A 29 -5.36 -31.17 -5.48
N GLU A 30 -4.89 -31.92 -6.48
CA GLU A 30 -5.74 -32.69 -7.42
C GLU A 30 -6.74 -33.62 -6.71
N ALA A 31 -6.32 -34.27 -5.61
CA ALA A 31 -7.18 -35.15 -4.81
C ALA A 31 -8.41 -34.44 -4.20
N LEU A 32 -8.34 -33.13 -3.96
CA LEU A 32 -9.45 -32.31 -3.45
C LEU A 32 -10.19 -31.57 -4.56
N ALA A 33 -9.57 -31.38 -5.73
CA ALA A 33 -10.20 -30.77 -6.89
C ALA A 33 -11.19 -31.72 -7.58
N ALA A 34 -10.84 -33.01 -7.71
CA ALA A 34 -11.66 -33.97 -8.45
C ALA A 34 -13.13 -34.08 -7.94
N PRO A 35 -13.41 -34.17 -6.62
CA PRO A 35 -14.78 -34.16 -6.13
C PRO A 35 -15.54 -32.85 -6.39
N ILE A 36 -14.83 -31.73 -6.43
CA ILE A 36 -15.41 -30.41 -6.72
C ILE A 36 -15.76 -30.31 -8.20
N GLU A 37 -14.88 -30.80 -9.09
CA GLU A 37 -15.15 -30.87 -10.53
C GLU A 37 -16.41 -31.69 -10.82
N GLU A 38 -16.54 -32.87 -10.20
CA GLU A 38 -17.74 -33.71 -10.32
C GLU A 38 -19.01 -32.98 -9.86
N HIS A 39 -18.94 -32.23 -8.77
CA HIS A 39 -20.05 -31.41 -8.28
C HIS A 39 -20.37 -30.25 -9.24
N LEU A 40 -19.34 -29.57 -9.76
CA LEU A 40 -19.47 -28.46 -10.70
C LEU A 40 -20.08 -28.90 -12.03
N LEU A 41 -19.94 -30.17 -12.45
CA LEU A 41 -20.60 -30.67 -13.65
C LEU A 41 -22.14 -30.64 -13.56
N ILE A 42 -22.70 -30.64 -12.35
CA ILE A 42 -24.14 -30.80 -12.13
C ILE A 42 -24.76 -29.57 -11.43
N CYS A 43 -23.98 -28.82 -10.66
CA CYS A 43 -24.47 -27.75 -9.81
C CYS A 43 -24.23 -26.34 -10.38
N HIS A 44 -25.28 -25.72 -10.95
CA HIS A 44 -25.20 -24.34 -11.46
C HIS A 44 -24.85 -23.29 -10.39
N CYS A 45 -25.35 -23.43 -9.16
CA CYS A 45 -25.02 -22.50 -8.07
C CYS A 45 -23.51 -22.44 -7.81
N CYS A 46 -22.83 -23.60 -7.81
CA CYS A 46 -21.38 -23.64 -7.62
C CYS A 46 -20.60 -23.19 -8.86
N GLN A 47 -21.13 -23.42 -10.07
CA GLN A 47 -20.55 -22.85 -11.30
C GLN A 47 -20.56 -21.32 -11.26
N ASP A 48 -21.69 -20.72 -10.87
CA ASP A 48 -21.84 -19.27 -10.76
C ASP A 48 -20.87 -18.68 -9.73
N ALA A 49 -20.69 -19.36 -8.58
CA ALA A 49 -19.75 -18.95 -7.55
C ALA A 49 -18.28 -18.98 -8.00
N VAL A 50 -17.88 -20.01 -8.76
CA VAL A 50 -16.53 -20.10 -9.34
C VAL A 50 -16.33 -19.02 -10.41
N ALA A 51 -17.31 -18.82 -11.29
CA ALA A 51 -17.24 -17.81 -12.34
C ALA A 51 -17.10 -16.39 -11.78
N ALA A 52 -17.82 -16.05 -10.70
CA ALA A 52 -17.69 -14.76 -10.03
C ALA A 52 -16.26 -14.52 -9.49
N THR A 53 -15.62 -15.56 -8.95
CA THR A 53 -14.23 -15.51 -8.48
C THR A 53 -13.25 -15.30 -9.64
N ASP A 54 -13.44 -16.01 -10.75
CA ASP A 54 -12.61 -15.86 -11.96
C ASP A 54 -12.69 -14.47 -12.57
N GLU A 55 -13.90 -13.89 -12.66
CA GLU A 55 -14.12 -12.53 -13.15
C GLU A 55 -13.38 -11.50 -12.29
N PHE A 56 -13.45 -11.64 -10.97
CA PHE A 56 -12.73 -10.78 -10.04
C PHE A 56 -11.20 -10.90 -10.22
N ALA A 57 -10.68 -12.13 -10.32
CA ALA A 57 -9.26 -12.37 -10.56
C ALA A 57 -8.78 -11.80 -11.90
N ALA A 58 -9.61 -11.87 -12.95
CA ALA A 58 -9.32 -11.28 -14.25
C ALA A 58 -9.27 -9.74 -14.18
N ALA A 59 -10.22 -9.11 -13.47
CA ALA A 59 -10.25 -7.65 -13.29
C ALA A 59 -8.97 -7.13 -12.63
N LEU A 60 -8.45 -7.83 -11.62
CA LEU A 60 -7.19 -7.47 -10.96
C LEU A 60 -5.97 -7.62 -11.88
N LYS A 61 -5.94 -8.64 -12.73
CA LYS A 61 -4.85 -8.87 -13.69
C LYS A 61 -4.80 -7.83 -14.81
N CYS A 62 -5.96 -7.33 -15.24
CA CYS A 62 -6.09 -6.35 -16.32
C CYS A 62 -5.84 -4.89 -15.89
N ALA A 63 -5.71 -4.61 -14.59
CA ALA A 63 -5.37 -3.27 -14.12
C ALA A 63 -3.93 -2.89 -14.54
N PRO A 64 -3.71 -1.79 -15.27
CA PRO A 64 -2.37 -1.42 -15.72
C PRO A 64 -1.48 -1.11 -14.52
N ARG A 65 -0.36 -1.83 -14.41
CA ARG A 65 0.76 -1.47 -13.52
C ARG A 65 1.24 -0.08 -13.93
N ARG A 66 0.74 0.98 -13.29
CA ARG A 66 1.26 2.35 -13.46
C ARG A 66 2.68 2.40 -12.91
N SER A 67 3.65 1.99 -13.73
CA SER A 67 5.06 2.23 -13.51
C SER A 67 5.32 3.71 -13.67
N ALA A 68 5.34 4.44 -12.54
CA ALA A 68 5.63 5.86 -12.52
C ALA A 68 7.14 6.09 -12.41
N SER A 69 7.91 5.77 -13.45
CA SER A 69 9.30 6.24 -13.54
C SER A 69 9.33 7.74 -13.90
N ARG A 70 9.08 8.59 -12.89
CA ARG A 70 9.04 10.06 -13.02
C ARG A 70 10.43 10.73 -12.89
N TRP A 71 11.52 9.97 -13.01
CA TRP A 71 12.89 10.48 -12.83
C TRP A 71 13.58 10.95 -14.14
N SER A 72 13.04 10.71 -15.33
CA SER A 72 13.81 10.97 -16.57
C SER A 72 13.99 12.46 -16.95
N VAL A 73 13.34 13.40 -16.26
CA VAL A 73 13.32 14.82 -16.64
C VAL A 73 14.55 15.62 -16.17
N LEU A 74 15.34 15.12 -15.20
CA LEU A 74 16.46 15.88 -14.63
C LEU A 74 17.80 15.74 -15.40
N ARG A 75 17.80 15.06 -16.57
CA ARG A 75 19.03 14.80 -17.34
C ARG A 75 19.28 15.76 -18.50
N LYS A 76 18.48 16.83 -18.65
CA LYS A 76 18.60 17.82 -19.73
C LYS A 76 18.91 19.25 -19.24
N LEU A 77 19.77 19.41 -18.23
CA LEU A 77 20.31 20.73 -17.91
C LEU A 77 21.57 21.00 -18.77
N PRO A 78 21.59 22.05 -19.60
CA PRO A 78 22.77 22.41 -20.37
C PRO A 78 23.85 22.97 -19.44
N ARG A 79 25.09 22.50 -19.61
CA ARG A 79 26.26 23.02 -18.89
C ARG A 79 26.49 24.47 -19.32
N LEU A 80 26.16 25.42 -18.46
CA LEU A 80 26.49 26.83 -18.67
C LEU A 80 28.00 27.00 -18.52
N SER A 81 28.64 27.35 -19.64
CA SER A 81 30.05 27.67 -19.77
C SER A 81 30.42 28.89 -18.91
N ALA A 82 31.41 28.73 -18.05
CA ALA A 82 31.99 29.79 -17.24
C ALA A 82 32.72 30.81 -18.14
N GLY A 83 32.04 31.89 -18.49
CA GLY A 83 32.61 32.99 -19.23
C GLY A 83 32.00 34.32 -18.80
N SER A 84 32.84 35.17 -18.20
CA SER A 84 32.62 36.60 -17.95
C SER A 84 31.56 36.95 -16.90
N MET A 85 31.98 36.98 -15.63
CA MET A 85 31.22 37.54 -14.51
C MET A 85 31.91 38.79 -13.99
N THR A 86 31.62 39.94 -14.62
CA THR A 86 31.88 41.26 -14.03
C THR A 86 30.66 42.12 -14.26
N LEU A 87 29.69 41.99 -13.36
CA LEU A 87 28.84 43.06 -12.81
C LEU A 87 27.81 42.42 -11.86
N ALA A 88 27.57 43.11 -10.74
CA ALA A 88 26.47 42.93 -9.80
C ALA A 88 26.59 41.86 -8.68
N PRO A 89 27.56 41.99 -7.75
CA PRO A 89 27.48 41.31 -6.45
C PRO A 89 26.24 41.74 -5.63
N ALA A 90 25.60 42.86 -5.96
CA ALA A 90 24.39 43.33 -5.30
C ALA A 90 23.12 42.53 -5.66
N PHE A 91 23.01 42.00 -6.88
CA PHE A 91 21.80 41.30 -7.34
C PHE A 91 21.76 39.84 -6.86
N VAL A 92 22.92 39.21 -6.70
CA VAL A 92 23.03 37.83 -6.19
C VAL A 92 22.67 37.77 -4.70
N LEU A 93 23.08 38.77 -3.92
CA LEU A 93 22.72 38.85 -2.50
C LEU A 93 21.24 39.21 -2.29
N SER A 94 20.66 40.10 -3.11
CA SER A 94 19.23 40.42 -3.00
C SER A 94 18.34 39.27 -3.45
N LEU A 95 18.68 38.58 -4.56
CA LEU A 95 17.93 37.41 -5.02
C LEU A 95 18.10 36.23 -4.05
N GLY A 96 19.29 36.03 -3.48
CA GLY A 96 19.57 35.03 -2.46
C GLY A 96 18.79 35.29 -1.17
N ALA A 97 18.77 36.53 -0.67
CA ALA A 97 17.99 36.90 0.51
C ALA A 97 16.48 36.79 0.25
N PHE A 98 16.00 37.15 -0.94
CA PHE A 98 14.59 37.04 -1.31
C PHE A 98 14.14 35.58 -1.45
N LEU A 99 14.95 34.73 -2.10
CA LEU A 99 14.72 33.28 -2.14
C LEU A 99 14.80 32.64 -0.75
N SER A 100 15.73 33.08 0.10
CA SER A 100 15.88 32.57 1.47
C SER A 100 14.69 32.96 2.34
N VAL A 101 14.21 34.21 2.26
CA VAL A 101 13.01 34.67 3.00
C VAL A 101 11.75 33.98 2.48
N TRP A 102 11.59 33.77 1.17
CA TRP A 102 10.46 33.01 0.65
C TRP A 102 10.51 31.53 1.00
N ASN A 103 11.69 30.91 1.03
CA ASN A 103 11.83 29.53 1.47
C ASN A 103 11.58 29.40 2.97
N HIS A 104 12.07 30.34 3.80
CA HIS A 104 11.80 30.35 5.23
C HIS A 104 10.33 30.67 5.57
N ALA A 105 9.66 31.54 4.82
CA ALA A 105 8.22 31.80 4.98
C ALA A 105 7.34 30.62 4.51
N ALA A 106 7.85 29.75 3.64
CA ALA A 106 7.23 28.48 3.28
C ALA A 106 7.52 27.34 4.28
N HIS A 107 8.42 27.57 5.23
CA HIS A 107 8.83 26.64 6.29
C HIS A 107 8.20 27.01 7.65
N GLU A 108 6.91 27.36 7.67
CA GLU A 108 6.11 27.01 8.86
C GLU A 108 6.02 25.47 8.84
N PRO A 109 6.55 24.74 9.85
CA PRO A 109 6.43 23.29 9.90
C PRO A 109 4.94 22.96 9.99
N SER A 110 4.30 22.72 8.84
CA SER A 110 2.93 22.27 8.79
C SER A 110 2.85 21.04 9.67
N ALA A 111 2.09 21.15 10.77
CA ALA A 111 1.99 20.10 11.77
C ALA A 111 1.77 18.75 11.06
N PRO A 112 2.62 17.73 11.32
CA PRO A 112 2.55 16.46 10.62
C PRO A 112 1.13 15.90 10.67
N PHE A 113 0.59 15.50 9.52
CA PHE A 113 -0.73 14.90 9.46
C PHE A 113 -0.66 13.51 10.10
N ALA A 114 -1.43 13.31 11.17
CA ALA A 114 -1.45 12.05 11.90
C ALA A 114 -2.17 10.98 11.07
N VAL A 115 -1.48 9.87 10.83
CA VAL A 115 -2.02 8.69 10.14
C VAL A 115 -1.93 7.51 11.08
N ASN A 116 -3.08 6.96 11.46
CA ASN A 116 -3.13 5.76 12.27
C ASN A 116 -3.14 4.52 11.36
N LEU A 117 -2.20 3.61 11.59
CA LEU A 117 -2.07 2.35 10.88
C LEU A 117 -2.49 1.22 11.82
N THR A 118 -3.68 0.69 11.57
CA THR A 118 -4.21 -0.48 12.25
C THR A 118 -4.43 -1.60 11.24
N SER A 119 -4.20 -2.82 11.69
CA SER A 119 -4.41 -4.00 10.87
C SER A 119 -5.78 -4.59 11.20
N MET A 120 -6.66 -4.62 10.21
CA MET A 120 -7.94 -5.33 10.30
C MET A 120 -7.83 -6.61 9.47
N ARG A 121 -8.29 -7.74 10.03
CA ARG A 121 -8.35 -9.01 9.30
C ARG A 121 -9.41 -8.87 8.19
N GLY A 122 -9.03 -9.10 6.92
CA GLY A 122 -9.90 -8.92 5.75
C GLY A 122 -9.33 -7.96 4.72
N LEU A 123 -10.17 -7.44 3.81
CA LEU A 123 -9.82 -6.44 2.79
C LEU A 123 -9.40 -5.13 3.49
N SER A 124 -8.14 -5.04 3.92
CA SER A 124 -7.66 -3.88 4.69
C SER A 124 -7.68 -2.64 3.80
N PRO A 125 -8.52 -1.63 4.10
CA PRO A 125 -8.52 -0.39 3.34
C PRO A 125 -7.16 0.30 3.52
N LEU A 126 -6.64 0.89 2.43
CA LEU A 126 -5.45 1.72 2.51
C LEU A 126 -5.75 2.92 3.43
N ALA A 127 -4.88 3.16 4.42
CA ALA A 127 -4.96 4.38 5.21
C ALA A 127 -4.86 5.59 4.28
N SER A 128 -5.68 6.63 4.48
CA SER A 128 -5.71 7.79 3.58
C SER A 128 -4.95 8.95 4.20
N ALA A 129 -4.07 9.56 3.41
CA ALA A 129 -3.32 10.77 3.79
C ALA A 129 -3.39 11.84 2.69
N PRO A 130 -3.34 13.13 3.04
CA PRO A 130 -3.24 14.20 2.05
C PRO A 130 -1.85 14.19 1.40
N ALA A 131 -1.81 14.26 0.07
CA ALA A 131 -0.55 14.44 -0.65
C ALA A 131 0.08 15.82 -0.35
N GLY A 132 1.41 15.90 -0.42
CA GLY A 132 2.16 17.14 -0.25
C GLY A 132 2.38 17.58 1.19
N LYS A 133 1.96 16.79 2.20
CA LYS A 133 2.14 17.11 3.62
C LYS A 133 3.12 16.14 4.30
N PRO A 134 3.88 16.61 5.31
CA PRO A 134 4.57 15.72 6.24
C PRO A 134 3.57 14.81 6.96
N LEU A 135 3.97 13.58 7.25
CA LEU A 135 3.13 12.60 7.93
C LEU A 135 3.73 12.20 9.26
N ARG A 136 2.88 11.98 10.27
CA ARG A 136 3.23 11.28 11.50
C ARG A 136 2.46 9.97 11.51
N LEU A 137 3.19 8.87 11.37
CA LEU A 137 2.64 7.52 11.42
C LEU A 137 2.52 7.11 12.88
N SER A 138 1.32 6.68 13.27
CA SER A 138 1.04 5.99 14.54
C SER A 138 0.68 4.55 14.23
N ILE A 139 1.49 3.60 14.67
CA ILE A 139 1.34 2.19 14.36
C ILE A 139 0.93 1.46 15.64
N GLY A 140 -0.35 1.07 15.71
CA GLY A 140 -0.89 0.33 16.85
C GLY A 140 -0.68 -1.16 16.67
N LEU A 141 0.10 -1.79 17.56
CA LEU A 141 0.34 -3.22 17.55
C LEU A 141 0.10 -3.82 18.94
N PRO A 142 -0.89 -4.72 19.11
CA PRO A 142 -1.20 -5.29 20.42
C PRO A 142 -0.13 -6.25 20.96
N ASP A 143 0.71 -6.81 20.08
CA ASP A 143 1.64 -7.89 20.41
C ASP A 143 3.12 -7.46 20.35
N LEU A 144 3.41 -6.15 20.39
CA LEU A 144 4.77 -5.67 20.25
C LEU A 144 5.56 -5.78 21.56
N VAL A 145 6.78 -6.31 21.48
CA VAL A 145 7.72 -6.27 22.59
C VAL A 145 8.32 -4.87 22.63
N SER A 146 7.83 -4.00 23.50
CA SER A 146 8.21 -2.56 23.63
C SER A 146 9.70 -2.25 23.89
N THR A 147 10.58 -3.26 23.89
CA THR A 147 12.04 -3.11 24.04
C THR A 147 12.82 -3.25 22.74
N GLY A 148 12.11 -3.33 21.59
CA GLY A 148 12.66 -3.43 20.24
C GLY A 148 13.21 -2.12 19.66
N GLU A 149 14.37 -2.13 18.98
CA GLU A 149 14.65 -1.12 17.95
C GLU A 149 13.81 -1.45 16.72
N TYR A 150 12.93 -0.52 16.33
CA TYR A 150 12.04 -0.69 15.18
C TYR A 150 12.46 0.22 14.04
N ARG A 151 12.49 -0.34 12.83
CA ARG A 151 12.76 0.41 11.60
C ARG A 151 11.53 0.40 10.71
N VAL A 152 11.19 1.56 10.18
CA VAL A 152 10.12 1.72 9.20
C VAL A 152 10.74 2.04 7.85
N GLU A 153 10.32 1.30 6.83
CA GLU A 153 10.61 1.60 5.43
C GLU A 153 9.29 1.90 4.73
N MET A 154 9.25 2.98 3.97
CA MET A 154 8.14 3.24 3.06
C MET A 154 8.61 2.96 1.64
N VAL A 155 7.82 2.17 0.92
CA VAL A 155 8.04 1.85 -0.49
C VAL A 155 6.87 2.34 -1.33
N ASP A 156 7.11 2.61 -2.60
CA ASP A 156 6.05 2.92 -3.56
C ASP A 156 5.27 1.66 -4.00
N ALA A 157 4.28 1.84 -4.86
CA ALA A 157 3.50 0.72 -5.43
C ALA A 157 4.33 -0.30 -6.23
N ALA A 158 5.55 0.04 -6.65
CA ALA A 158 6.47 -0.88 -7.31
C ALA A 158 7.42 -1.58 -6.32
N GLY A 159 7.36 -1.24 -5.03
CA GLY A 159 8.25 -1.76 -3.99
C GLY A 159 9.59 -1.02 -3.90
N SER A 160 9.77 0.10 -4.60
CA SER A 160 10.99 0.89 -4.51
C SER A 160 11.00 1.71 -3.22
N PRO A 161 12.11 1.73 -2.46
CA PRO A 161 12.18 2.49 -1.22
C PRO A 161 12.11 4.00 -1.49
N VAL A 162 11.12 4.66 -0.90
CA VAL A 162 10.94 6.11 -0.96
C VAL A 162 11.37 6.81 0.33
N TRP A 163 11.42 6.10 1.46
CA TRP A 163 11.85 6.63 2.74
C TRP A 163 12.22 5.53 3.73
N LYS A 164 13.13 5.83 4.68
CA LYS A 164 13.51 4.96 5.80
C LYS A 164 13.70 5.79 7.06
N GLY A 165 13.33 5.24 8.21
CA GLY A 165 13.58 5.85 9.51
C GLY A 165 13.33 4.91 10.68
N ALA A 166 13.69 5.35 11.87
CA ALA A 166 13.36 4.64 13.10
C ALA A 166 11.90 4.91 13.50
N ALA A 167 11.27 3.94 14.15
CA ALA A 167 10.06 4.16 14.92
C ALA A 167 10.39 4.13 16.41
N SER A 168 9.80 5.05 17.15
CA SER A 168 9.95 5.12 18.61
C SER A 168 8.65 4.68 19.27
N ASP A 169 8.75 3.86 20.32
CA ASP A 169 7.61 3.54 21.18
C ASP A 169 7.28 4.78 22.03
N ILE A 170 6.07 5.31 21.84
CA ILE A 170 5.51 6.41 22.62
C ILE A 170 4.16 5.93 23.12
N ASP A 171 4.04 5.72 24.43
CA ASP A 171 2.81 5.26 25.10
C ASP A 171 2.20 3.98 24.50
N GLY A 172 3.03 3.03 24.03
CA GLY A 172 2.58 1.77 23.45
C GLY A 172 2.17 1.86 21.98
N GLU A 173 2.34 3.03 21.34
CA GLU A 173 2.26 3.18 19.89
C GLU A 173 3.65 3.38 19.28
N LEU A 174 3.93 2.71 18.17
CA LEU A 174 5.12 3.02 17.39
C LEU A 174 4.89 4.24 16.52
N VAL A 175 5.69 5.28 16.75
CA VAL A 175 5.58 6.54 16.04
C VAL A 175 6.78 6.75 15.11
N ALA A 176 6.51 7.07 13.85
CA ALA A 176 7.51 7.47 12.87
C ALA A 176 7.11 8.78 12.18
N THR A 177 8.05 9.71 12.04
CA THR A 177 7.79 11.01 11.38
C THR A 177 8.43 11.05 10.00
N ILE A 178 7.61 11.31 8.99
CA ILE A 178 8.03 11.49 7.59
C ILE A 178 7.95 12.97 7.28
N SER A 179 9.10 13.65 7.28
CA SER A 179 9.18 15.09 7.01
C SER A 179 9.08 15.43 5.53
N GLN A 180 9.36 14.48 4.63
CA GLN A 180 9.28 14.71 3.19
C GLN A 180 7.83 14.65 2.70
N PRO A 181 7.37 15.62 1.89
CA PRO A 181 6.03 15.60 1.33
C PRO A 181 5.88 14.45 0.33
N LEU A 182 4.78 13.70 0.42
CA LEU A 182 4.51 12.58 -0.49
C LEU A 182 3.73 13.02 -1.72
N GLY A 183 4.13 12.50 -2.89
CA GLY A 183 3.32 12.62 -4.10
C GLY A 183 2.03 11.80 -3.98
N LYS A 184 1.02 12.12 -4.82
CA LYS A 184 -0.20 11.30 -4.91
C LYS A 184 0.15 9.89 -5.37
N GLY A 185 -0.39 8.88 -4.70
CA GLY A 185 -0.13 7.48 -5.03
C GLY A 185 -0.41 6.50 -3.91
N VAL A 186 -0.08 5.24 -4.16
CA VAL A 186 -0.13 4.16 -3.18
C VAL A 186 1.30 3.86 -2.70
N TYR A 187 1.42 3.70 -1.40
CA TYR A 187 2.65 3.37 -0.70
C TYR A 187 2.42 2.20 0.25
N TRP A 188 3.47 1.46 0.54
CA TRP A 188 3.47 0.40 1.55
C TRP A 188 4.46 0.75 2.64
N ILE A 189 4.01 0.63 3.89
CA ILE A 189 4.79 0.92 5.09
C ILE A 189 5.17 -0.42 5.69
N ARG A 190 6.45 -0.72 5.67
CA ARG A 190 7.05 -1.95 6.18
C ARG A 190 7.68 -1.69 7.53
N LEU A 191 7.25 -2.44 8.53
CA LEU A 191 7.80 -2.42 9.87
C LEU A 191 8.77 -3.59 10.04
N TYR A 192 10.00 -3.28 10.44
CA TYR A 192 11.06 -4.23 10.71
C TYR A 192 11.41 -4.28 12.19
N GLY A 193 11.72 -5.49 12.67
CA GLY A 193 12.24 -5.73 14.02
C GLY A 193 13.76 -5.62 14.11
N GLN A 194 14.31 -5.95 15.29
CA GLN A 194 15.73 -5.81 15.62
C GLN A 194 16.66 -6.61 14.70
N HIS A 195 16.26 -7.80 14.23
CA HIS A 195 17.08 -8.65 13.36
C HIS A 195 16.79 -8.43 11.87
N ALA A 196 16.20 -7.26 11.53
CA ALA A 196 15.77 -6.90 10.19
C ALA A 196 14.73 -7.85 9.58
N GLU A 197 14.01 -8.63 10.41
CA GLU A 197 12.82 -9.36 10.00
C GLU A 197 11.67 -8.40 9.70
N LEU A 198 10.90 -8.69 8.64
CA LEU A 198 9.69 -7.95 8.31
C LEU A 198 8.56 -8.40 9.24
N LEU A 199 8.11 -7.52 10.13
CA LEU A 199 7.06 -7.81 11.11
C LEU A 199 5.67 -7.59 10.54
N ARG A 200 5.48 -6.49 9.79
CA ARG A 200 4.18 -6.13 9.20
C ARG A 200 4.32 -5.18 8.02
N GLU A 201 3.34 -5.23 7.13
CA GLU A 201 3.18 -4.28 6.03
C GLU A 201 1.79 -3.63 6.09
N PHE A 202 1.72 -2.33 5.82
CA PHE A 202 0.49 -1.54 5.84
C PHE A 202 0.35 -0.75 4.53
N GLY A 203 -0.87 -0.68 3.99
CA GLY A 203 -1.16 0.13 2.81
C GLY A 203 -1.49 1.58 3.15
N LEU A 204 -0.93 2.53 2.41
CA LEU A 204 -1.17 3.97 2.51
C LEU A 204 -1.52 4.54 1.13
N SER A 205 -2.60 5.30 1.02
CA SER A 205 -2.97 6.08 -0.16
C SER A 205 -2.80 7.57 0.12
N ALA A 206 -1.90 8.23 -0.59
CA ALA A 206 -1.78 9.69 -0.60
C ALA A 206 -2.64 10.28 -1.72
N LYS A 207 -3.61 11.14 -1.38
CA LYS A 207 -4.58 11.74 -2.33
C LYS A 207 -4.49 13.26 -2.39
#